data_AF-A0A168FKF2-F1
#
_entry.id   AF-A0A168FKF2-F1
#
_cell.length_a   1.000
_cell.length_b   1.000
_cell.length_c   1.000
_cell.angle_alpha   90.00
_cell.angle_beta   90.00
_cell.angle_gamma   90.00
#
_symmetry.space_group_name_H-M   'P 1'
#
loop_
_entity.id
_entity.type
_entity.pdbx_description
1 polymer ?
#
loop_
_entity_poly.entity_id
_entity_poly.type
_entity_poly.pdbx_seq_one_letter_code
_entity_poly.pdbx_strand_id
1 'polypeptide(L)'
;MKFSIALLALAGAALADTQVNWSGCGGEHGNTKSGDGDCTNVSGFRTTNLCEVYVPPPGTDRCEFYTTPCGVPWGDTYYCSVAAGKCNARPWNAIRSFRCWS
;
A
#
# COMPACT_ATOMS: atom_id res chain seq x y z
N MET A 1 12.53 -15.74 47.96
CA MET A 1 11.54 -16.42 47.11
C MET A 1 11.76 -15.94 45.68
N LYS A 2 11.84 -16.89 44.74
CA LYS A 2 12.19 -16.69 43.33
C LYS A 2 10.97 -16.18 42.57
N PHE A 3 11.07 -15.04 41.90
CA PHE A 3 10.13 -14.66 40.85
C PHE A 3 10.86 -14.79 39.52
N SER A 4 10.55 -15.86 38.81
CA SER A 4 11.06 -16.16 37.48
C SER A 4 10.53 -15.14 36.49
N ILE A 5 11.42 -14.36 35.89
CA ILE A 5 11.13 -13.52 34.72
C ILE A 5 11.05 -14.47 33.53
N ALA A 6 9.84 -14.80 33.08
CA ALA A 6 9.62 -15.39 31.77
C ALA A 6 9.42 -14.25 30.77
N LEU A 7 10.53 -13.76 30.21
CA LEU A 7 10.53 -13.00 28.95
C LEU A 7 10.03 -13.94 27.85
N LEU A 8 8.74 -13.89 27.51
CA LEU A 8 8.30 -14.30 26.17
C LEU A 8 8.74 -13.21 25.21
N ALA A 9 9.96 -13.32 24.71
CA ALA A 9 10.33 -12.71 23.44
C ALA A 9 9.54 -13.44 22.36
N LEU A 10 8.31 -12.97 22.08
CA LEU A 10 7.61 -13.32 20.87
C LEU A 10 8.34 -12.61 19.73
N ALA A 11 9.38 -13.26 19.21
CA ALA A 11 9.98 -12.94 17.93
C ALA A 11 8.98 -13.33 16.83
N GLY A 12 7.86 -12.61 16.77
CA GLY A 12 7.10 -12.48 15.55
C GLY A 12 7.83 -11.43 14.73
N ALA A 13 8.42 -11.81 13.61
CA ALA A 13 8.64 -10.85 12.54
C ALA A 13 7.26 -10.31 12.17
N ALA A 14 6.88 -9.16 12.73
CA ALA A 14 5.80 -8.39 12.17
C ALA A 14 6.28 -8.09 10.75
N LEU A 15 5.69 -8.77 9.74
CA LEU A 15 5.78 -8.30 8.37
C LEU A 15 5.26 -6.87 8.45
N ALA A 16 6.16 -5.90 8.30
CA ALA A 16 5.82 -4.50 8.50
C ALA A 16 4.76 -4.16 7.45
N ASP A 17 3.54 -3.82 7.87
CA ASP A 17 2.51 -3.38 6.94
C ASP A 17 3.05 -2.24 6.08
N THR A 18 3.06 -2.40 4.75
CA THR A 18 3.37 -1.32 3.83
C THR A 18 2.26 -0.28 3.90
N GLN A 19 2.62 0.95 4.24
CA GLN A 19 1.70 2.08 4.17
C GLN A 19 1.75 2.68 2.77
N VAL A 20 0.59 2.93 2.16
CA VAL A 20 0.42 3.71 0.95
C VAL A 20 -0.35 4.98 1.27
N ASN A 21 0.23 6.13 0.94
CA ASN A 21 -0.40 7.44 1.06
C ASN A 21 -1.00 7.86 -0.29
N TRP A 22 -2.19 8.42 -0.27
CA TRP A 22 -2.99 8.78 -1.43
C TRP A 22 -3.31 10.27 -1.38
N SER A 23 -3.21 10.95 -2.53
CA SER A 23 -3.66 12.32 -2.69
C SER A 23 -4.61 12.43 -3.87
N GLY A 24 -5.83 12.89 -3.61
CA GLY A 24 -6.80 13.25 -4.63
C GLY A 24 -6.48 14.61 -5.25
N CYS A 25 -6.93 14.83 -6.48
CA CYS A 25 -6.72 16.10 -7.17
C CYS A 25 -7.56 17.25 -6.58
N GLY A 26 -8.55 16.95 -5.73
CA GLY A 26 -9.39 17.92 -5.03
C GLY A 26 -8.87 18.30 -3.65
N GLY A 27 -7.67 17.84 -3.27
CA GLY A 27 -7.09 18.07 -1.94
C GLY A 27 -7.47 17.00 -0.89
N GLU A 28 -8.12 15.91 -1.32
CA GLU A 28 -8.38 14.77 -0.44
C GLU A 28 -7.08 14.02 -0.14
N HIS A 29 -6.90 13.58 1.10
CA HIS A 29 -5.76 12.76 1.49
C HIS A 29 -6.22 11.56 2.29
N GLY A 30 -5.47 10.47 2.19
CA GLY A 30 -5.69 9.29 3.00
C GLY A 30 -4.49 8.37 2.97
N ASN A 31 -4.51 7.34 3.82
CA ASN A 31 -3.53 6.27 3.79
C ASN A 31 -4.23 4.91 3.83
N THR A 32 -3.52 3.87 3.45
CA THR A 32 -3.97 2.49 3.60
C THR A 32 -2.77 1.63 3.93
N LYS A 33 -2.93 0.73 4.89
CA LYS A 33 -1.93 -0.27 5.24
C LYS A 33 -2.26 -1.57 4.53
N SER A 34 -1.24 -2.26 4.07
CA SER A 34 -1.35 -3.54 3.39
C SER A 34 -0.24 -4.45 3.88
N GLY A 35 -0.55 -5.72 4.15
CA GLY A 35 0.47 -6.73 4.41
C GLY A 35 1.29 -7.04 3.15
N ASP A 36 2.49 -7.59 3.35
CA ASP A 36 3.33 -8.06 2.25
C ASP A 36 2.59 -9.13 1.43
N GLY A 37 2.41 -8.86 0.15
CA GLY A 37 1.65 -9.73 -0.74
C GLY A 37 0.15 -9.76 -0.47
N ASP A 38 -0.43 -8.86 0.33
CA ASP A 38 -1.89 -8.82 0.51
C ASP A 38 -2.58 -8.00 -0.57
N CYS A 39 -3.72 -8.51 -1.08
CA CYS A 39 -4.57 -7.71 -1.96
C CYS A 39 -5.47 -6.80 -1.13
N THR A 40 -5.37 -5.49 -1.34
CA THR A 40 -6.17 -4.50 -0.63
C THR A 40 -7.05 -3.71 -1.58
N ASN A 41 -8.37 -3.75 -1.36
CA ASN A 41 -9.33 -2.97 -2.14
C ASN A 41 -9.32 -1.50 -1.72
N VAL A 42 -9.60 -0.60 -2.68
CA VAL A 42 -9.70 0.85 -2.44
C VAL A 42 -11.04 1.40 -2.90
N SER A 43 -11.39 2.58 -2.38
CA SER A 43 -12.63 3.29 -2.69
C SER A 43 -12.46 4.81 -2.53
N GLY A 44 -13.53 5.57 -2.78
CA GLY A 44 -13.54 7.02 -2.65
C GLY A 44 -12.74 7.71 -3.76
N PHE A 45 -12.05 8.81 -3.41
CA PHE A 45 -11.31 9.63 -4.37
C PHE A 45 -10.23 8.85 -5.13
N ARG A 46 -9.75 7.73 -4.58
CA ARG A 46 -8.78 6.82 -5.24
C ARG A 46 -9.32 6.20 -6.53
N THR A 47 -10.65 6.11 -6.65
CA THR A 47 -11.35 5.56 -7.83
C THR A 47 -11.91 6.63 -8.77
N THR A 48 -11.94 7.89 -8.36
CA THR A 48 -12.63 8.95 -9.11
C THR A 48 -11.75 10.16 -9.46
N ASN A 49 -10.73 10.44 -8.66
CA ASN A 49 -9.95 11.68 -8.76
C ASN A 49 -8.55 11.55 -8.14
N LEU A 50 -7.87 10.41 -8.34
CA LEU A 50 -6.53 10.18 -7.78
C LEU A 50 -5.47 11.00 -8.55
N CYS A 51 -4.59 11.68 -7.82
CA CYS A 51 -3.54 12.52 -8.40
C CYS A 51 -2.13 12.02 -8.08
N GLU A 52 -1.89 11.61 -6.83
CA GLU A 52 -0.57 11.15 -6.39
C GLU A 52 -0.69 9.94 -5.49
N VAL A 53 0.32 9.09 -5.57
CA VAL A 53 0.55 7.98 -4.66
C VAL A 53 1.95 8.11 -4.09
N TYR A 54 2.10 7.86 -2.79
CA TYR A 54 3.38 7.88 -2.12
C TYR A 54 3.52 6.65 -1.23
N VAL A 55 4.59 5.90 -1.43
CA VAL A 55 4.94 4.74 -0.59
C VAL A 55 6.10 5.18 0.32
N PRO A 56 5.84 5.58 1.58
CA PRO A 56 6.89 6.00 2.50
C PRO A 56 7.89 4.88 2.84
N PRO A 57 9.14 5.22 3.18
CA PRO A 57 10.03 4.33 3.92
C PRO A 57 9.40 3.95 5.29
N PRO A 58 9.78 2.85 5.94
CA PRO A 58 10.99 2.05 5.74
C PRO A 58 10.75 0.75 4.96
N GLY A 59 11.40 0.56 3.81
CA GLY A 59 11.30 -0.69 3.05
C GLY A 59 11.87 -0.59 1.64
N THR A 60 11.91 -1.72 0.95
CA THR A 60 12.13 -1.84 -0.51
C THR A 60 10.82 -1.89 -1.28
N ASP A 61 9.73 -1.53 -0.59
CA ASP A 61 8.38 -1.85 -1.01
C ASP A 61 8.05 -1.32 -2.40
N ARG A 62 7.59 -2.23 -3.24
CA ARG A 62 6.97 -1.96 -4.52
C ARG A 62 5.49 -2.31 -4.42
N CYS A 63 4.65 -1.33 -4.69
CA CYS A 63 3.21 -1.51 -4.79
C CYS A 63 2.77 -1.52 -6.25
N GLU A 64 1.93 -2.49 -6.56
CA GLU A 64 1.21 -2.63 -7.83
C GLU A 64 -0.23 -2.18 -7.61
N PHE A 65 -0.73 -1.29 -8.47
CA PHE A 65 -2.07 -0.69 -8.39
C PHE A 65 -2.89 -1.16 -9.58
N TYR A 66 -3.99 -1.83 -9.32
CA TYR A 66 -4.81 -2.50 -10.32
C TYR A 66 -6.12 -1.74 -10.55
N THR A 67 -6.52 -1.63 -11.81
CA THR A 67 -7.86 -1.12 -12.21
C THR A 67 -8.98 -2.12 -11.94
N THR A 68 -8.63 -3.34 -11.52
CA THR A 68 -9.51 -4.45 -11.17
C THR A 68 -9.15 -4.98 -9.78
N PRO A 69 -9.96 -5.89 -9.20
CA PRO A 69 -9.52 -6.67 -8.03
C PRO A 69 -8.25 -7.48 -8.35
N CYS A 70 -7.35 -7.68 -7.38
CA CYS A 70 -6.13 -8.45 -7.63
C CYS A 70 -6.46 -9.88 -8.07
N GLY A 71 -5.61 -10.45 -8.94
CA GLY A 71 -5.79 -11.80 -9.50
C GLY A 71 -6.72 -11.85 -10.70
N VAL A 72 -7.33 -10.73 -11.09
CA VAL A 72 -8.08 -10.61 -12.34
C VAL A 72 -7.09 -10.40 -13.51
N PRO A 73 -7.10 -11.24 -14.57
CA PRO A 73 -6.08 -11.21 -15.62
C PRO A 73 -6.28 -10.12 -16.68
N TRP A 74 -7.15 -9.15 -16.42
CA TRP A 74 -7.43 -8.02 -17.33
C TRP A 74 -7.46 -6.70 -16.56
N GLY A 75 -7.36 -5.61 -17.33
CA GLY A 75 -7.22 -4.24 -16.82
C GLY A 75 -5.76 -3.78 -16.80
N ASP A 76 -5.56 -2.54 -16.38
CA ASP A 76 -4.22 -1.94 -16.25
C ASP A 76 -3.64 -2.16 -14.85
N THR A 77 -2.31 -2.24 -14.82
CA THR A 77 -1.50 -2.28 -13.60
C THR A 77 -0.48 -1.14 -13.63
N TYR A 78 -0.43 -0.35 -12.56
CA TYR A 78 0.54 0.72 -12.36
C TYR A 78 1.46 0.40 -11.20
N TYR A 79 2.61 1.07 -11.13
CA TYR A 79 3.64 0.78 -10.14
C TYR A 79 4.08 2.03 -9.41
N CYS A 80 4.23 1.92 -8.08
CA CYS A 80 4.92 2.91 -7.26
C CYS A 80 5.80 2.20 -6.25
N SER A 81 6.93 2.79 -5.89
CA SER A 81 7.86 2.21 -4.92
C SER A 81 8.42 3.28 -4.00
N VAL A 82 9.00 2.86 -2.89
CA VAL A 82 9.73 3.75 -1.97
C VAL A 82 10.81 4.54 -2.72
N ALA A 83 11.56 3.89 -3.63
CA ALA A 83 12.61 4.53 -4.43
C ALA A 83 12.08 5.59 -5.41
N ALA A 84 10.86 5.40 -5.93
CA ALA A 84 10.20 6.39 -6.79
C ALA A 84 9.69 7.60 -6.00
N GLY A 85 9.56 7.49 -4.67
CA GLY A 85 8.95 8.52 -3.83
C GLY A 85 7.50 8.75 -4.22
N LYS A 86 7.18 9.98 -4.67
CA LYS A 86 5.82 10.34 -5.09
C LYS A 86 5.61 9.99 -6.57
N CYS A 87 4.66 9.11 -6.84
CA CYS A 87 4.25 8.75 -8.19
C CYS A 87 3.07 9.61 -8.64
N ASN A 88 3.16 10.14 -9.87
CA ASN A 88 2.07 10.85 -10.51
C ASN A 88 1.02 9.85 -11.01
N ALA A 89 -0.14 9.84 -10.36
CA ALA A 89 -1.27 8.98 -10.65
C ALA A 89 -2.37 9.64 -11.49
N ARG A 90 -2.19 10.92 -11.89
CA ARG A 90 -3.13 11.63 -12.78
C ARG A 90 -3.42 10.92 -14.11
N PRO A 91 -2.44 10.25 -14.77
CA PRO A 91 -2.73 9.54 -16.01
C PRO A 91 -3.28 8.12 -15.77
N TRP A 92 -3.47 7.70 -14.51
CA TRP A 92 -3.92 6.35 -14.21
C TRP A 92 -5.43 6.26 -14.34
N ASN A 93 -5.88 5.11 -14.82
CA ASN A 93 -7.27 4.72 -14.74
C ASN A 93 -7.68 4.47 -13.27
N ALA A 94 -8.97 4.48 -13.00
CA ALA A 94 -9.53 4.27 -11.67
C ALA A 94 -8.99 2.99 -11.02
N ILE A 95 -8.31 3.13 -9.88
CA ILE A 95 -7.73 2.02 -9.14
C ILE A 95 -8.81 1.35 -8.28
N ARG A 96 -8.89 0.02 -8.32
CA ARG A 96 -9.82 -0.80 -7.53
C ARG A 96 -9.14 -1.53 -6.39
N SER A 97 -7.90 -1.95 -6.59
CA SER A 97 -7.13 -2.64 -5.57
C SER A 97 -5.63 -2.40 -5.75
N PHE A 98 -4.84 -2.74 -4.75
CA PHE A 98 -3.39 -2.72 -4.84
C PHE A 98 -2.78 -3.85 -4.02
N ARG A 99 -1.51 -4.15 -4.29
CA ARG A 99 -0.71 -5.14 -3.58
C ARG A 99 0.71 -4.65 -3.45
N CYS A 100 1.28 -4.73 -2.27
CA CYS A 100 2.66 -4.31 -2.02
C CYS A 100 3.55 -5.51 -1.76
N TRP A 101 4.82 -5.39 -2.13
CA TRP A 101 5.84 -6.41 -1.99
C TRP A 101 7.09 -5.77 -1.41
N SER A 102 7.62 -6.35 -0.35
CA SER A 102 8.86 -5.93 0.33
C SER A 102 10.12 -6.51 -0.31
#